data_AF-A0A2E6A2F6-F1
#
_entry.id   AF-A0A2E6A2F6-F1
#
_cell.length_a   1.000
_cell.length_b   1.000
_cell.length_c   1.000
_cell.angle_alpha   90.00
_cell.angle_beta   90.00
_cell.angle_gamma   90.00
#
_symmetry.space_group_name_H-M   'P 1'
#
loop_
_entity.id
_entity.type
_entity.pdbx_description
1 polymer ?
#
loop_
_entity_poly.entity_id
_entity_poly.type
_entity_poly.pdbx_seq_one_letter_code
_entity_poly.pdbx_strand_id
1 'polypeptide(L)'
;MSSDPNIVIDVRGLGKCYQIYAEPIDRLKQFVLPRLSRAVGRQPHDYYESFWALTNVDLTVRQGETVGIVGRNGSGKSTLLQLICGTLSPTTGSVETAGRVAALLELGSGFNPEYTGHDNVYMNAALLGLSKAEIDARFDDIVEFSEIGAFIQQPVKTYSSGMLMRLAFSVAVHLEPDVLVIDEALAVGDERFQRKCFGMIESFRNADKTILFVSHSGGTVVELCDRALLLDGGEALAIGEPKEIIAVYQKLIYAAPAASEQIRQEIRNEVAPDPEPGIDESFDPALVSSSRLEYESHGVQILPQGITTAAGEQVNNLIRGRDYIFRYAARFDSSFENVTFGMMIKTISGVEVGGGTSGLEFTGTIVDAGNTLQVDYHFSCNLTPGLYFLNAGVQGRLDGVHTFLHRIVDALCFRVLEPEFSGATGIADFGCTASITPLEQVDARVEGRA
;
A
#
# COMPACT_ATOMS: atom_id res chain seq x y z
N MET A 1 35.22 -12.75 5.17
CA MET A 1 34.74 -11.43 5.63
C MET A 1 33.38 -11.69 6.25
N SER A 2 33.21 -11.26 7.49
CA SER A 2 32.14 -11.68 8.40
C SER A 2 30.76 -11.23 7.89
N SER A 3 30.06 -12.08 7.14
CA SER A 3 28.61 -11.93 6.95
C SER A 3 27.95 -12.23 8.29
N ASP A 4 27.22 -11.26 8.83
CA ASP A 4 26.31 -11.47 9.96
C ASP A 4 25.42 -12.69 9.63
N PRO A 5 25.44 -13.77 10.43
CA PRO A 5 24.78 -15.03 10.09
C PRO A 5 23.26 -14.89 9.94
N ASN A 6 22.68 -13.76 10.34
CA ASN A 6 21.25 -13.49 10.25
C ASN A 6 20.83 -12.79 8.95
N ILE A 7 21.74 -12.42 8.05
CA ILE A 7 21.36 -11.79 6.77
C ILE A 7 20.92 -12.87 5.77
N VAL A 8 19.69 -12.76 5.28
CA VAL A 8 19.09 -13.69 4.32
C VAL A 8 18.98 -13.13 2.91
N ILE A 9 18.97 -11.79 2.77
CA ILE A 9 19.03 -11.10 1.47
C ILE A 9 20.02 -9.96 1.60
N ASP A 10 21.03 -9.94 0.74
CA ASP A 10 22.04 -8.89 0.66
C ASP A 10 22.17 -8.38 -0.78
N VAL A 11 21.73 -7.15 -0.98
CA VAL A 11 21.73 -6.44 -2.25
C VAL A 11 22.75 -5.31 -2.15
N ARG A 12 23.74 -5.30 -3.05
CA ARG A 12 24.84 -4.32 -3.04
C ARG A 12 25.03 -3.66 -4.39
N GLY A 13 24.89 -2.33 -4.45
CA GLY A 13 25.10 -1.50 -5.65
C GLY A 13 24.31 -1.97 -6.87
N LEU A 14 23.11 -2.51 -6.63
CA LEU A 14 22.36 -3.24 -7.64
C LEU A 14 21.83 -2.30 -8.72
N GLY A 15 22.10 -2.65 -9.98
CA GLY A 15 21.60 -1.89 -11.12
C GLY A 15 21.14 -2.79 -12.25
N LYS A 16 20.07 -2.36 -12.93
CA LYS A 16 19.51 -3.04 -14.10
C LYS A 16 19.23 -2.05 -15.22
N CYS A 17 19.92 -2.26 -16.34
CA CYS A 17 19.74 -1.51 -17.57
C CYS A 17 19.13 -2.40 -18.66
N TYR A 18 18.10 -1.88 -19.33
CA TYR A 18 17.50 -2.45 -20.51
C TYR A 18 17.94 -1.67 -21.75
N GLN A 19 18.27 -2.39 -22.82
CA GLN A 19 18.59 -1.80 -24.12
C GLN A 19 17.33 -1.75 -24.96
N ILE A 20 16.81 -0.56 -25.21
CA ILE A 20 15.61 -0.33 -26.01
C ILE A 20 16.04 -0.02 -27.44
N TYR A 21 15.56 -0.81 -28.40
CA TYR A 21 15.88 -0.67 -29.82
C TYR A 21 14.66 -0.14 -30.56
N ALA A 22 14.85 0.87 -31.43
CA ALA A 22 13.76 1.45 -32.21
C ALA A 22 13.25 0.46 -33.26
N GLU A 23 14.16 -0.24 -33.94
CA GLU A 23 13.81 -1.28 -34.92
C GLU A 23 14.53 -2.61 -34.61
N PRO A 24 13.96 -3.78 -34.94
CA PRO A 24 14.63 -5.06 -34.75
C PRO A 24 16.00 -5.17 -35.44
N ILE A 25 16.17 -4.47 -36.57
CA ILE A 25 17.45 -4.42 -37.30
C ILE A 25 18.54 -3.69 -36.53
N ASP A 26 18.19 -2.76 -35.64
CA ASP A 26 19.14 -2.00 -34.84
C ASP A 26 19.85 -2.88 -33.81
N ARG A 27 19.22 -3.97 -33.36
CA ARG A 27 19.85 -5.00 -32.54
C ARG A 27 20.98 -5.72 -33.30
N LEU A 28 20.77 -5.99 -34.59
CA LEU A 28 21.80 -6.59 -35.43
C LEU A 28 22.92 -5.59 -35.72
N LYS A 29 22.57 -4.33 -36.01
CA LYS A 29 23.54 -3.24 -36.18
C LYS A 29 24.42 -3.06 -34.94
N GLN A 30 23.83 -3.07 -33.74
CA GLN A 30 24.56 -2.96 -32.46
C GLN A 30 25.56 -4.09 -32.24
N PHE A 31 25.24 -5.32 -32.69
CA PHE A 31 26.15 -6.45 -32.53
C PHE A 31 27.37 -6.38 -33.46
N VAL A 32 27.20 -5.84 -34.68
CA VAL A 32 28.18 -5.91 -35.77
C VAL A 32 28.95 -4.60 -35.98
N LEU A 33 28.23 -3.47 -36.10
CA LEU A 33 28.81 -2.19 -36.54
C LEU A 33 29.77 -1.57 -35.52
N PRO A 34 29.54 -1.58 -34.20
CA PRO A 34 30.49 -1.01 -33.23
C PRO A 34 31.87 -1.67 -33.22
N ARG A 35 31.96 -2.98 -33.57
CA ARG A 35 33.23 -3.71 -33.69
C ARG A 35 33.99 -3.34 -34.95
N LEU A 36 33.27 -3.20 -36.08
CA LEU A 36 33.83 -2.75 -37.36
C LEU A 36 34.28 -1.28 -37.30
N SER A 37 33.48 -0.41 -36.69
CA SER A 37 33.82 1.01 -36.50
C SER A 37 35.10 1.17 -35.69
N ARG A 38 35.26 0.39 -34.60
CA ARG A 38 36.50 0.35 -33.81
C ARG A 38 37.71 -0.12 -34.62
N ALA A 39 37.53 -1.14 -35.47
CA ALA A 39 38.61 -1.63 -36.34
C ALA A 39 39.05 -0.61 -37.41
N VAL A 40 38.15 0.30 -37.81
CA VAL A 40 38.40 1.36 -38.80
C VAL A 40 38.72 2.73 -38.12
N GLY A 41 38.92 2.75 -36.81
CA GLY A 41 39.27 3.97 -36.06
C GLY A 41 38.15 5.01 -35.94
N ARG A 42 36.90 4.61 -36.20
CA ARG A 42 35.71 5.46 -36.02
C ARG A 42 35.11 5.29 -34.63
N GLN A 43 34.52 6.36 -34.09
CA GLN A 43 33.76 6.26 -32.85
C GLN A 43 32.55 5.34 -33.05
N PRO A 44 32.38 4.33 -32.18
CA PRO A 44 31.22 3.45 -32.24
C PRO A 44 29.95 4.24 -31.91
N HIS A 45 28.89 3.97 -32.66
CA HIS A 45 27.55 4.52 -32.42
C HIS A 45 26.71 3.45 -31.72
N ASP A 46 25.99 3.82 -30.67
CA ASP A 46 25.04 2.94 -30.01
C ASP A 46 23.68 3.03 -30.72
N TYR A 47 23.16 1.89 -31.14
CA TYR A 47 21.88 1.75 -31.84
C TYR A 47 20.73 1.41 -30.87
N TYR A 48 20.90 1.73 -29.58
CA TYR A 48 19.91 1.50 -28.54
C TYR A 48 19.86 2.68 -27.58
N GLU A 49 18.70 2.88 -26.97
CA GLU A 49 18.50 3.75 -25.82
C GLU A 49 18.64 2.92 -24.53
N SER A 50 19.37 3.46 -23.55
CA SER A 50 19.57 2.80 -22.26
C SER A 50 18.49 3.22 -21.28
N PHE A 51 17.66 2.27 -20.84
CA PHE A 51 16.67 2.48 -19.79
C PHE A 51 17.11 1.80 -18.49
N TRP A 52 17.44 2.61 -17.48
CA TRP A 52 17.79 2.11 -16.16
C TRP A 52 16.54 1.92 -15.31
N ALA A 53 16.20 0.65 -15.06
CA ALA A 53 15.08 0.30 -14.21
C ALA A 53 15.46 0.28 -12.73
N LEU A 54 16.74 0.08 -12.43
CA LEU A 54 17.32 0.19 -11.09
C LEU A 54 18.74 0.76 -11.18
N THR A 55 19.10 1.63 -10.24
CA THR A 55 20.41 2.30 -10.20
C THR A 55 20.93 2.33 -8.77
N ASN A 56 22.04 1.62 -8.53
CA ASN A 56 22.79 1.62 -7.27
C ASN A 56 21.90 1.41 -6.01
N VAL A 57 21.09 0.35 -6.03
CA VAL A 57 20.24 -0.01 -4.90
C VAL A 57 20.99 -0.90 -3.91
N ASP A 58 20.94 -0.53 -2.64
CA ASP A 58 21.44 -1.32 -1.52
C ASP A 58 20.26 -1.73 -0.61
N LEU A 59 20.20 -2.99 -0.22
CA LEU A 59 19.16 -3.52 0.68
C LEU A 59 19.70 -4.73 1.44
N THR A 60 19.52 -4.72 2.76
CA THR A 60 19.84 -5.87 3.63
C THR A 60 18.61 -6.25 4.43
N VAL A 61 18.25 -7.53 4.37
CA VAL A 61 17.09 -8.12 5.07
C VAL A 61 17.58 -9.25 5.95
N ARG A 62 17.14 -9.24 7.21
CA ARG A 62 17.48 -10.26 8.20
C ARG A 62 16.42 -11.34 8.29
N GLN A 63 16.81 -12.50 8.80
CA GLN A 63 15.90 -13.60 9.06
C GLN A 63 14.77 -13.16 10.01
N GLY A 64 13.53 -13.52 9.67
CA GLY A 64 12.33 -13.20 10.45
C GLY A 64 11.82 -11.76 10.25
N GLU A 65 12.52 -10.95 9.47
CA GLU A 65 12.12 -9.57 9.16
C GLU A 65 11.07 -9.56 8.05
N THR A 66 10.01 -8.76 8.22
CA THR A 66 9.08 -8.42 7.15
C THR A 66 9.41 -7.03 6.60
N VAL A 67 9.85 -6.96 5.35
CA VAL A 67 10.24 -5.70 4.70
C VAL A 67 9.26 -5.34 3.60
N GLY A 68 8.64 -4.16 3.75
CA GLY A 68 7.79 -3.54 2.75
C GLY A 68 8.60 -2.87 1.65
N ILE A 69 8.18 -2.95 0.40
CA ILE A 69 8.76 -2.21 -0.72
C ILE A 69 7.65 -1.35 -1.34
N VAL A 70 7.79 -0.03 -1.22
CA VAL A 70 6.80 0.95 -1.65
C VAL A 70 7.38 1.89 -2.72
N GLY A 71 6.52 2.42 -3.57
CA GLY A 71 6.95 3.29 -4.66
C GLY A 71 5.91 3.37 -5.78
N ARG A 72 6.05 4.38 -6.64
CA ARG A 72 5.15 4.59 -7.78
C ARG A 72 5.22 3.44 -8.80
N ASN A 73 4.24 3.37 -9.70
CA ASN A 73 4.34 2.48 -10.85
C ASN A 73 5.54 2.88 -11.71
N GLY A 74 6.34 1.88 -12.11
CA GLY A 74 7.58 2.11 -12.84
C GLY A 74 8.79 2.49 -11.98
N SER A 75 8.70 2.48 -10.65
CA SER A 75 9.84 2.80 -9.77
C SER A 75 10.91 1.70 -9.66
N GLY A 76 10.68 0.52 -10.26
CA GLY A 76 11.63 -0.59 -10.24
C GLY A 76 11.32 -1.72 -9.25
N LYS A 77 10.21 -1.68 -8.50
CA LYS A 77 9.82 -2.71 -7.51
C LYS A 77 9.86 -4.13 -8.06
N SER A 78 9.12 -4.39 -9.15
CA SER A 78 9.07 -5.73 -9.76
C SER A 78 10.44 -6.17 -10.30
N THR A 79 11.22 -5.24 -10.87
CA THR A 79 12.60 -5.51 -11.31
C THR A 79 13.49 -5.91 -10.13
N LEU A 80 13.38 -5.20 -8.98
CA LEU A 80 14.14 -5.52 -7.77
C LEU A 80 13.79 -6.91 -7.27
N LEU A 81 12.50 -7.22 -7.20
CA LEU A 81 12.05 -8.53 -6.77
C LEU A 81 12.50 -9.65 -7.72
N GLN A 82 12.44 -9.45 -9.04
CA GLN A 82 12.95 -10.43 -10.01
C GLN A 82 14.45 -10.69 -9.87
N LEU A 83 15.24 -9.66 -9.53
CA LEU A 83 16.66 -9.80 -9.23
C LEU A 83 16.89 -10.57 -7.93
N ILE A 84 16.12 -10.28 -6.88
CA ILE A 84 16.17 -11.00 -5.59
C ILE A 84 15.78 -12.48 -5.77
N CYS A 85 14.77 -12.76 -6.59
CA CYS A 85 14.30 -14.11 -6.87
C CYS A 85 15.21 -14.87 -7.85
N GLY A 86 16.20 -14.21 -8.45
CA GLY A 86 17.11 -14.81 -9.42
C GLY A 86 16.49 -15.10 -10.79
N THR A 87 15.27 -14.64 -11.07
CA THR A 87 14.65 -14.75 -12.41
C THR A 87 15.23 -13.74 -13.40
N LEU A 88 15.89 -12.70 -12.89
CA LEU A 88 16.60 -11.71 -13.68
C LEU A 88 18.06 -11.60 -13.21
N SER A 89 18.99 -11.42 -14.14
CA SER A 89 20.39 -11.13 -13.80
C SER A 89 20.66 -9.62 -13.73
N PRO A 90 21.47 -9.13 -12.78
CA PRO A 90 21.83 -7.73 -12.68
C PRO A 90 22.72 -7.27 -13.84
N THR A 91 22.67 -5.98 -14.16
CA THR A 91 23.65 -5.33 -15.07
C THR A 91 24.89 -4.90 -14.29
N THR A 92 24.70 -4.40 -13.07
CA THR A 92 25.75 -4.00 -12.12
C THR A 92 25.39 -4.42 -10.70
N GLY A 93 26.38 -4.52 -9.83
CA GLY A 93 26.18 -4.94 -8.44
C GLY A 93 25.95 -6.44 -8.28
N SER A 94 25.49 -6.83 -7.10
CA SER A 94 25.26 -8.24 -6.74
C SER A 94 24.04 -8.40 -5.82
N VAL A 95 23.44 -9.59 -5.88
CA VAL A 95 22.41 -10.06 -4.96
C VAL A 95 22.85 -11.42 -4.43
N GLU A 96 22.86 -11.58 -3.11
CA GLU A 96 23.03 -12.85 -2.44
C GLU A 96 21.77 -13.17 -1.63
N THR A 97 21.24 -14.39 -1.77
CA THR A 97 20.09 -14.87 -1.00
C THR A 97 20.44 -16.19 -0.31
N ALA A 98 20.01 -16.34 0.94
CA ALA A 98 20.20 -17.56 1.73
C ALA A 98 18.85 -18.25 1.96
N GLY A 99 18.80 -19.56 1.70
CA GLY A 99 17.59 -20.37 1.84
C GLY A 99 16.72 -20.41 0.57
N ARG A 100 15.54 -21.01 0.69
CA ARG A 100 14.58 -21.12 -0.42
C ARG A 100 13.73 -19.86 -0.52
N VAL A 101 13.80 -19.18 -1.67
CA VAL A 101 12.94 -18.04 -2.00
C VAL A 101 11.73 -18.55 -2.78
N ALA A 102 10.52 -18.24 -2.32
CA ALA A 102 9.30 -18.43 -3.09
C ALA A 102 8.67 -17.09 -3.40
N ALA A 103 8.34 -16.84 -4.67
CA ALA A 103 7.78 -15.58 -5.10
C ALA A 103 6.39 -15.74 -5.69
N LEU A 104 5.44 -14.96 -5.16
CA LEU A 104 4.07 -14.87 -5.65
C LEU A 104 3.92 -13.91 -6.86
N LEU A 105 5.03 -13.33 -7.32
CA LEU A 105 5.10 -12.42 -8.48
C LEU A 105 4.64 -13.07 -9.78
N GLU A 106 4.89 -14.37 -9.90
CA GLU A 106 4.65 -15.14 -11.11
C GLU A 106 3.75 -16.33 -10.77
N LEU A 107 2.69 -16.10 -9.99
CA LEU A 107 1.72 -17.14 -9.62
C LEU A 107 1.16 -17.85 -10.86
N GLY A 108 1.42 -19.16 -10.95
CA GLY A 108 1.04 -19.99 -12.09
C GLY A 108 2.03 -19.95 -13.25
N SER A 109 3.12 -19.19 -13.17
CA SER A 109 4.26 -19.36 -14.06
C SER A 109 4.84 -20.76 -13.87
N GLY A 110 5.11 -21.42 -15.00
CA GLY A 110 5.47 -22.82 -14.99
C GLY A 110 4.27 -23.77 -14.94
N PHE A 111 3.02 -23.31 -14.82
CA PHE A 111 1.88 -24.19 -15.11
C PHE A 111 1.76 -24.41 -16.62
N ASN A 112 1.50 -25.66 -16.99
CA ASN A 112 1.15 -26.06 -18.34
C ASN A 112 -0.37 -26.13 -18.47
N PRO A 113 -0.99 -25.29 -19.33
CA PRO A 113 -2.45 -25.26 -19.50
C PRO A 113 -3.07 -26.58 -19.95
N GLU A 114 -2.30 -27.43 -20.63
CA GLU A 114 -2.75 -28.73 -21.11
C GLU A 114 -2.72 -29.82 -20.02
N TYR A 115 -2.04 -29.56 -18.89
CA TYR A 115 -1.88 -30.51 -17.79
C TYR A 115 -2.96 -30.32 -16.74
N THR A 116 -3.26 -31.38 -16.00
CA THR A 116 -4.23 -31.33 -14.89
C THR A 116 -3.70 -30.44 -13.75
N GLY A 117 -4.58 -29.99 -12.86
CA GLY A 117 -4.15 -29.32 -11.64
C GLY A 117 -3.18 -30.17 -10.83
N HIS A 118 -3.43 -31.48 -10.72
CA HIS A 118 -2.53 -32.45 -10.10
C HIS A 118 -1.12 -32.38 -10.72
N ASP A 119 -1.01 -32.55 -12.03
CA ASP A 119 0.30 -32.55 -12.70
C ASP A 119 1.02 -31.21 -12.57
N ASN A 120 0.27 -30.11 -12.57
CA ASN A 120 0.80 -28.77 -12.36
C ASN A 120 1.32 -28.54 -10.94
N VAL A 121 0.67 -29.09 -9.91
CA VAL A 121 1.19 -29.07 -8.53
C VAL A 121 2.56 -29.76 -8.47
N TYR A 122 2.67 -30.97 -9.02
CA TYR A 122 3.93 -31.73 -9.01
C TYR A 122 5.03 -31.02 -9.80
N MET A 123 4.70 -30.52 -11.00
CA MET A 123 5.66 -29.85 -11.86
C MET A 123 6.16 -28.54 -11.23
N ASN A 124 5.25 -27.70 -10.73
CA ASN A 124 5.61 -26.42 -10.14
C ASN A 124 6.37 -26.58 -8.82
N ALA A 125 5.93 -27.49 -7.94
CA ALA A 125 6.64 -27.76 -6.69
C ALA A 125 8.04 -28.34 -6.92
N ALA A 126 8.22 -29.20 -7.94
CA ALA A 126 9.53 -29.72 -8.32
C ALA A 126 10.45 -28.62 -8.90
N LEU A 127 9.91 -27.70 -9.71
CA LEU A 127 10.65 -26.54 -10.20
C LEU A 127 11.13 -25.63 -9.06
N LEU A 128 10.35 -25.55 -7.98
CA LEU A 128 10.67 -24.78 -6.77
C LEU A 128 11.52 -25.58 -5.76
N GLY A 129 11.99 -26.76 -6.16
CA GLY A 129 13.02 -27.51 -5.44
C GLY A 129 12.49 -28.50 -4.40
N LEU A 130 11.21 -28.90 -4.45
CA LEU A 130 10.72 -30.04 -3.69
C LEU A 130 11.04 -31.37 -4.36
N SER A 131 11.46 -32.34 -3.57
CA SER A 131 11.50 -33.75 -3.97
C SER A 131 10.08 -34.31 -4.10
N LYS A 132 9.93 -35.38 -4.89
CA LYS A 132 8.63 -36.04 -5.05
C LYS A 132 8.01 -36.45 -3.70
N ALA A 133 8.80 -36.99 -2.77
CA ALA A 133 8.31 -37.39 -1.46
C ALA A 133 7.79 -36.21 -0.62
N GLU A 134 8.42 -35.04 -0.74
CA GLU A 134 7.96 -33.81 -0.08
C GLU A 134 6.66 -33.28 -0.69
N ILE A 135 6.47 -33.46 -2.00
CA ILE A 135 5.23 -33.10 -2.71
C ILE A 135 4.11 -34.05 -2.28
N ASP A 136 4.36 -35.36 -2.31
CA ASP A 136 3.38 -36.38 -1.92
C ASP A 136 2.85 -36.14 -0.49
N ALA A 137 3.74 -35.74 0.43
CA ALA A 137 3.39 -35.45 1.83
C ALA A 137 2.52 -34.20 2.03
N ARG A 138 2.53 -33.27 1.07
CA ARG A 138 1.86 -31.95 1.16
C ARG A 138 0.71 -31.80 0.16
N PHE A 139 0.53 -32.77 -0.74
CA PHE A 139 -0.39 -32.66 -1.85
C PHE A 139 -1.84 -32.43 -1.38
N ASP A 140 -2.28 -33.20 -0.39
CA ASP A 140 -3.65 -33.09 0.13
C ASP A 140 -3.90 -31.72 0.78
N ASP A 141 -2.94 -31.20 1.56
CA ASP A 141 -3.01 -29.87 2.16
C ASP A 141 -3.07 -28.77 1.09
N ILE A 142 -2.27 -28.90 0.02
CA ILE A 142 -2.30 -27.97 -1.13
C ILE A 142 -3.68 -27.97 -1.79
N VAL A 143 -4.27 -29.15 -2.02
CA VAL A 143 -5.59 -29.26 -2.66
C VAL A 143 -6.68 -28.70 -1.75
N GLU A 144 -6.66 -29.03 -0.47
CA GLU A 144 -7.62 -28.53 0.52
C GLU A 144 -7.55 -27.01 0.65
N PHE A 145 -6.36 -26.44 0.81
CA PHE A 145 -6.17 -25.00 0.97
C PHE A 145 -6.63 -24.22 -0.26
N SER A 146 -6.39 -24.74 -1.46
CA SER A 146 -6.82 -24.12 -2.72
C SER A 146 -8.34 -24.08 -2.88
N GLU A 147 -9.08 -24.95 -2.18
CA GLU A 147 -10.52 -25.24 -2.30
C GLU A 147 -11.03 -25.42 -3.76
N ILE A 148 -10.18 -25.89 -4.68
CA ILE A 148 -10.61 -26.21 -6.06
C ILE A 148 -11.28 -27.60 -6.16
N GLY A 149 -11.18 -28.42 -5.11
CA GLY A 149 -11.86 -29.70 -5.01
C GLY A 149 -11.62 -30.62 -6.21
N ALA A 150 -12.69 -31.18 -6.78
CA ALA A 150 -12.61 -32.14 -7.90
C ALA A 150 -12.00 -31.55 -9.19
N PHE A 151 -11.91 -30.22 -9.33
CA PHE A 151 -11.29 -29.59 -10.48
C PHE A 151 -9.79 -29.88 -10.58
N ILE A 152 -9.14 -30.33 -9.50
CA ILE A 152 -7.71 -30.73 -9.50
C ILE A 152 -7.38 -31.76 -10.60
N GLN A 153 -8.35 -32.61 -10.98
CA GLN A 153 -8.18 -33.63 -12.03
C GLN A 153 -8.48 -33.12 -13.45
N GLN A 154 -8.85 -31.85 -13.60
CA GLN A 154 -9.12 -31.23 -14.90
C GLN A 154 -7.91 -30.42 -15.40
N PRO A 155 -7.73 -30.29 -16.73
CA PRO A 155 -6.71 -29.44 -17.31
C PRO A 155 -6.83 -27.99 -16.84
N VAL A 156 -5.71 -27.36 -16.48
CA VAL A 156 -5.70 -26.00 -15.92
C VAL A 156 -6.27 -24.95 -16.88
N LYS A 157 -6.24 -25.16 -18.20
CA LYS A 157 -6.91 -24.28 -19.17
C LYS A 157 -8.43 -24.15 -18.97
N THR A 158 -9.06 -25.05 -18.22
CA THR A 158 -10.51 -24.96 -17.90
C THR A 158 -10.78 -24.13 -16.64
N TYR A 159 -9.73 -23.73 -15.92
CA TYR A 159 -9.87 -23.03 -14.64
C TYR A 159 -10.25 -21.57 -14.88
N SER A 160 -11.03 -21.01 -13.95
CA SER A 160 -11.12 -19.55 -13.85
C SER A 160 -9.78 -18.97 -13.40
N SER A 161 -9.56 -17.67 -13.64
CA SER A 161 -8.38 -16.96 -13.15
C SER A 161 -8.23 -17.08 -11.62
N GLY A 162 -9.34 -17.05 -10.88
CA GLY A 162 -9.35 -17.25 -9.43
C GLY A 162 -8.92 -18.66 -9.02
N MET A 163 -9.43 -19.72 -9.68
CA MET A 163 -9.02 -21.10 -9.38
C MET A 163 -7.54 -21.34 -9.65
N LEU A 164 -7.04 -20.84 -10.79
CA LEU A 164 -5.64 -20.92 -11.17
C LEU A 164 -4.76 -20.29 -10.08
N MET A 165 -5.11 -19.07 -9.69
CA MET A 165 -4.33 -18.31 -8.70
C MET A 165 -4.40 -18.95 -7.31
N ARG A 166 -5.57 -19.43 -6.88
CA ARG A 166 -5.73 -20.15 -5.61
C ARG A 166 -4.85 -21.39 -5.55
N LEU A 167 -4.78 -22.16 -6.63
CA LEU A 167 -3.90 -23.34 -6.71
C LEU A 167 -2.43 -22.94 -6.68
N ALA A 168 -2.03 -21.96 -7.49
CA ALA A 168 -0.65 -21.47 -7.53
C ALA A 168 -0.19 -20.93 -6.17
N PHE A 169 -1.06 -20.18 -5.48
CA PHE A 169 -0.78 -19.65 -4.16
C PHE A 169 -0.67 -20.78 -3.13
N SER A 170 -1.60 -21.74 -3.20
CA SER A 170 -1.58 -22.91 -2.33
C SER A 170 -0.28 -23.71 -2.46
N VAL A 171 0.20 -23.93 -3.69
CA VAL A 171 1.50 -24.57 -3.91
C VAL A 171 2.60 -23.74 -3.25
N ALA A 172 2.68 -22.44 -3.53
CA ALA A 172 3.75 -21.57 -3.05
C ALA A 172 3.88 -21.53 -1.52
N VAL A 173 2.76 -21.47 -0.79
CA VAL A 173 2.79 -21.39 0.69
C VAL A 173 3.17 -22.71 1.36
N HIS A 174 2.83 -23.84 0.75
CA HIS A 174 3.19 -25.17 1.29
C HIS A 174 4.63 -25.58 0.96
N LEU A 175 5.39 -24.78 0.20
CA LEU A 175 6.83 -25.02 -0.01
C LEU A 175 7.69 -24.76 1.23
N GLU A 176 7.10 -24.14 2.27
CA GLU A 176 7.76 -23.69 3.50
C GLU A 176 9.04 -22.87 3.21
N PRO A 177 8.97 -21.83 2.34
CA PRO A 177 10.13 -21.03 1.98
C PRO A 177 10.75 -20.34 3.19
N ASP A 178 12.04 -20.00 3.09
CA ASP A 178 12.76 -19.18 4.07
C ASP A 178 12.51 -17.69 3.83
N VAL A 179 12.31 -17.34 2.55
CA VAL A 179 11.94 -16.01 2.09
C VAL A 179 10.67 -16.10 1.24
N LEU A 180 9.59 -15.48 1.70
CA LEU A 180 8.36 -15.36 0.97
C LEU A 180 8.28 -13.97 0.33
N VAL A 181 8.24 -13.90 -0.99
CA VAL A 181 8.06 -12.66 -1.74
C VAL A 181 6.63 -12.55 -2.19
N ILE A 182 5.97 -11.47 -1.76
CA ILE A 182 4.57 -11.21 -1.99
C ILE A 182 4.45 -9.95 -2.83
N ASP A 183 3.89 -10.09 -4.03
CA ASP A 183 3.48 -8.94 -4.85
C ASP A 183 2.01 -8.57 -4.56
N GLU A 184 1.58 -7.41 -5.05
CA GLU A 184 0.22 -6.85 -4.93
C GLU A 184 -0.93 -7.82 -5.29
N ALA A 185 -0.58 -8.97 -5.87
CA ALA A 185 -1.44 -10.12 -6.14
C ALA A 185 -2.24 -10.65 -4.94
N LEU A 186 -1.91 -10.35 -3.68
CA LEU A 186 -2.78 -10.74 -2.55
C LEU A 186 -4.22 -10.22 -2.66
N ALA A 187 -4.44 -9.15 -3.41
CA ALA A 187 -5.78 -8.60 -3.64
C ALA A 187 -6.64 -9.44 -4.61
N VAL A 188 -6.10 -10.52 -5.17
CA VAL A 188 -6.81 -11.36 -6.15
C VAL A 188 -7.40 -12.59 -5.45
N GLY A 189 -8.71 -12.79 -5.61
CA GLY A 189 -9.50 -13.79 -4.89
C GLY A 189 -10.78 -13.18 -4.30
N ASP A 190 -11.61 -14.00 -3.66
CA ASP A 190 -12.73 -13.51 -2.85
C ASP A 190 -12.25 -13.10 -1.44
N GLU A 191 -13.07 -12.33 -0.72
CA GLU A 191 -12.76 -11.84 0.63
C GLU A 191 -12.40 -12.99 1.60
N ARG A 192 -13.03 -14.16 1.42
CA ARG A 192 -12.76 -15.34 2.24
C ARG A 192 -11.35 -15.89 2.00
N PHE A 193 -10.91 -15.97 0.74
CA PHE A 193 -9.57 -16.41 0.38
C PHE A 193 -8.50 -15.39 0.80
N GLN A 194 -8.78 -14.09 0.64
CA GLN A 194 -7.88 -13.03 1.12
C GLN A 194 -7.62 -13.15 2.63
N ARG A 195 -8.66 -13.39 3.45
CA ARG A 195 -8.49 -13.63 4.90
C ARG A 195 -7.60 -14.84 5.19
N LYS A 196 -7.70 -15.92 4.41
CA LYS A 196 -6.78 -17.06 4.54
C LYS A 196 -5.34 -16.66 4.20
N CYS A 197 -5.14 -15.86 3.15
CA CYS A 197 -3.81 -15.37 2.79
C CYS A 197 -3.20 -14.53 3.92
N PHE A 198 -3.97 -13.64 4.55
CA PHE A 198 -3.50 -12.86 5.70
C PHE A 198 -3.14 -13.74 6.90
N GLY A 199 -4.01 -14.70 7.28
CA GLY A 199 -3.68 -15.64 8.35
C GLY A 199 -2.44 -16.48 8.06
N MET A 200 -2.18 -16.80 6.78
CA MET A 200 -0.94 -17.46 6.39
C MET A 200 0.28 -16.56 6.58
N ILE A 201 0.22 -15.30 6.17
CA ILE A 201 1.31 -14.33 6.35
C ILE A 201 1.66 -14.19 7.83
N GLU A 202 0.65 -14.09 8.70
CA GLU A 202 0.85 -14.11 10.15
C GLU A 202 1.52 -15.39 10.63
N SER A 203 1.12 -16.56 10.11
CA SER A 203 1.76 -17.83 10.47
C SER A 203 3.24 -17.91 10.04
N PHE A 204 3.59 -17.36 8.87
CA PHE A 204 4.99 -17.25 8.43
C PHE A 204 5.79 -16.35 9.37
N ARG A 205 5.22 -15.19 9.73
CA ARG A 205 5.83 -14.25 10.67
C ARG A 205 6.05 -14.89 12.04
N ASN A 206 5.05 -15.61 12.56
CA ASN A 206 5.13 -16.34 13.82
C ASN A 206 6.13 -17.52 13.79
N ALA A 207 6.49 -17.99 12.60
CA ALA A 207 7.47 -19.05 12.37
C ALA A 207 8.88 -18.50 12.06
N ASP A 208 9.15 -17.22 12.34
CA ASP A 208 10.42 -16.53 12.08
C ASP A 208 10.89 -16.63 10.62
N LYS A 209 9.94 -16.65 9.68
CA LYS A 209 10.21 -16.62 8.25
C LYS A 209 10.30 -15.18 7.75
N THR A 210 11.10 -14.98 6.70
CA THR A 210 11.35 -13.66 6.14
C THR A 210 10.32 -13.35 5.06
N ILE A 211 9.78 -12.13 5.05
CA ILE A 211 8.77 -11.72 4.07
C ILE A 211 9.22 -10.44 3.36
N LEU A 212 9.21 -10.46 2.03
CA LEU A 212 9.26 -9.24 1.22
C LEU A 212 7.86 -8.93 0.71
N PHE A 213 7.35 -7.76 1.07
CA PHE A 213 5.98 -7.37 0.78
C PHE A 213 5.93 -6.13 -0.11
N VAL A 214 5.47 -6.28 -1.35
CA VAL A 214 5.17 -5.13 -2.22
C VAL A 214 3.69 -4.79 -2.12
N SER A 215 3.40 -3.54 -1.77
CA SER A 215 2.03 -3.04 -1.73
C SER A 215 1.97 -1.55 -2.04
N HIS A 216 0.90 -1.16 -2.74
CA HIS A 216 0.51 0.24 -2.87
C HIS A 216 -0.35 0.73 -1.68
N SER A 217 -0.81 -0.17 -0.80
CA SER A 217 -1.57 0.16 0.40
C SER A 217 -0.65 0.51 1.56
N GLY A 218 -0.53 1.81 1.86
CA GLY A 218 0.28 2.27 3.00
C GLY A 218 -0.19 1.68 4.34
N GLY A 219 -1.49 1.50 4.53
CA GLY A 219 -2.03 0.90 5.76
C GLY A 219 -1.55 -0.54 5.97
N THR A 220 -1.57 -1.36 4.92
CA THR A 220 -1.12 -2.76 4.99
C THR A 220 0.39 -2.86 5.23
N VAL A 221 1.18 -1.93 4.67
CA VAL A 221 2.62 -1.86 4.92
C VAL A 221 2.91 -1.51 6.38
N VAL A 222 2.18 -0.56 6.96
CA VAL A 222 2.32 -0.20 8.38
C VAL A 222 1.88 -1.34 9.31
N GLU A 223 0.88 -2.11 8.92
CA GLU A 223 0.34 -3.21 9.73
C GLU A 223 1.24 -4.46 9.71
N LEU A 224 1.76 -4.82 8.54
CA LEU A 224 2.44 -6.11 8.34
C LEU A 224 3.97 -6.03 8.37
N CYS A 225 4.57 -4.88 8.07
CA CYS A 225 6.01 -4.79 7.90
C CYS A 225 6.69 -4.27 9.16
N ASP A 226 7.91 -4.74 9.41
CA ASP A 226 8.78 -4.23 10.47
C ASP A 226 9.61 -3.05 9.93
N ARG A 227 9.96 -3.06 8.64
CA ARG A 227 10.64 -1.96 7.93
C ARG A 227 10.07 -1.76 6.53
N ALA A 228 10.26 -0.58 5.96
CA ALA A 228 9.87 -0.30 4.58
C ALA A 228 10.99 0.40 3.78
N LEU A 229 11.12 0.03 2.50
CA LEU A 229 11.99 0.65 1.50
C LEU A 229 11.15 1.48 0.53
N LEU A 230 11.48 2.76 0.37
CA LEU A 230 10.93 3.63 -0.67
C LEU A 230 11.80 3.58 -1.92
N LEU A 231 11.23 3.05 -3.00
CA LEU A 231 11.80 3.09 -4.35
C LEU A 231 11.13 4.16 -5.22
N ASP A 232 11.93 4.97 -5.89
CA ASP A 232 11.45 5.92 -6.88
C ASP A 232 12.46 6.10 -8.02
N GLY A 233 11.99 6.10 -9.27
CA GLY A 233 12.85 6.27 -10.44
C GLY A 233 13.99 5.23 -10.57
N GLY A 234 13.85 4.05 -9.98
CA GLY A 234 14.89 3.01 -9.97
C GLY A 234 15.89 3.13 -8.82
N GLU A 235 15.72 4.09 -7.90
CA GLU A 235 16.64 4.32 -6.80
C GLU A 235 15.97 4.07 -5.44
N ALA A 236 16.76 3.60 -4.48
CA ALA A 236 16.36 3.51 -3.08
C ALA A 236 16.52 4.88 -2.41
N LEU A 237 15.40 5.54 -2.14
CA LEU A 237 15.42 6.89 -1.55
C LEU A 237 15.56 6.85 -0.03
N ALA A 238 14.85 5.95 0.63
CA ALA A 238 14.85 5.83 2.09
C ALA A 238 14.47 4.42 2.53
N ILE A 239 14.98 3.99 3.68
CA ILE A 239 14.59 2.75 4.35
C ILE A 239 14.49 2.99 5.86
N GLY A 240 13.42 2.51 6.49
CA GLY A 240 13.17 2.83 7.90
C GLY A 240 11.85 2.28 8.41
N GLU A 241 11.33 2.90 9.47
CA GLU A 241 10.04 2.56 10.06
C GLU A 241 8.91 2.72 9.03
N PRO A 242 7.97 1.75 8.91
CA PRO A 242 6.92 1.78 7.91
C PRO A 242 6.11 3.09 7.92
N LYS A 243 5.76 3.61 9.09
CA LYS A 243 4.96 4.84 9.24
C LYS A 243 5.67 6.05 8.62
N GLU A 244 6.97 6.19 8.89
CA GLU A 244 7.79 7.29 8.38
C GLU A 244 7.95 7.20 6.87
N ILE A 245 8.26 6.00 6.38
CA ILE A 245 8.46 5.74 4.95
C ILE A 245 7.17 5.95 4.16
N ILE A 246 6.02 5.55 4.69
CA ILE A 246 4.72 5.82 4.07
C ILE A 246 4.39 7.31 4.07
N ALA A 247 4.70 8.05 5.13
CA ALA A 247 4.51 9.50 5.15
C ALA A 247 5.36 10.19 4.08
N VAL A 248 6.62 9.80 3.94
CA VAL A 248 7.53 10.30 2.89
C VAL A 248 7.05 9.91 1.49
N TYR A 249 6.65 8.65 1.30
CA TYR A 249 6.09 8.17 0.03
C TYR A 249 4.86 8.98 -0.39
N GLN A 250 3.99 9.31 0.56
CA GLN A 250 2.82 10.13 0.30
C GLN A 250 3.22 11.55 -0.08
N LYS A 251 4.09 12.22 0.69
CA LYS A 251 4.65 13.55 0.32
C LYS A 251 5.16 13.53 -1.13
N LEU A 252 5.86 12.46 -1.52
CA LEU A 252 6.38 12.28 -2.88
C LEU A 252 5.25 12.13 -3.92
N ILE A 253 4.28 11.22 -3.76
CA ILE A 253 3.16 11.01 -4.72
C ILE A 253 2.42 12.31 -5.01
N TYR A 254 2.29 13.12 -3.97
CA TYR A 254 1.44 14.28 -3.93
C TYR A 254 2.15 15.60 -4.28
N ALA A 255 3.47 15.58 -4.39
CA ALA A 255 4.23 16.72 -4.84
C ALA A 255 3.91 17.08 -6.31
N ALA A 256 3.80 18.38 -6.59
CA ALA A 256 3.78 18.86 -7.97
C ALA A 256 5.08 18.40 -8.71
N PRO A 257 5.03 18.15 -10.04
CA PRO A 257 6.19 17.66 -10.79
C PRO A 257 7.45 18.51 -10.64
N ALA A 258 7.30 19.82 -10.47
CA ALA A 258 8.40 20.77 -10.27
C ALA A 258 9.05 20.68 -8.87
N ALA A 259 8.31 20.23 -7.86
CA ALA A 259 8.78 20.08 -6.47
C ALA A 259 9.30 18.66 -6.17
N SER A 260 9.04 17.69 -7.05
CA SER A 260 9.38 16.28 -6.81
C SER A 260 10.90 16.04 -6.72
N GLU A 261 11.70 16.77 -7.50
CA GLU A 261 13.17 16.62 -7.47
C GLU A 261 13.79 17.25 -6.22
N GLN A 262 13.21 18.35 -5.72
CA GLN A 262 13.65 18.99 -4.49
C GLN A 262 13.33 18.11 -3.27
N ILE A 263 12.12 17.55 -3.23
CA ILE A 263 11.70 16.58 -2.20
C ILE A 263 12.56 15.32 -2.23
N ARG A 264 12.94 14.81 -3.42
CA ARG A 264 13.90 13.70 -3.53
C ARG A 264 15.24 14.02 -2.88
N GLN A 265 15.76 15.24 -3.06
CA GLN A 265 17.01 15.65 -2.44
C GLN A 265 16.89 15.84 -0.93
N GLU A 266 15.76 16.36 -0.44
CA GLU A 266 15.47 16.48 0.99
C GLU A 266 15.42 15.09 1.64
N ILE A 267 14.69 14.13 1.04
CA ILE A 267 14.60 12.74 1.52
C ILE A 267 15.98 12.06 1.58
N ARG A 268 16.86 12.32 0.60
CA ARG A 268 18.23 11.76 0.60
C ARG A 268 19.14 12.38 1.67
N ASN A 269 18.94 13.66 1.97
CA ASN A 269 19.81 14.41 2.88
C ASN A 269 19.35 14.31 4.35
N GLU A 270 18.09 13.92 4.60
CA GLU A 270 17.52 13.78 5.93
C GLU A 270 17.01 12.34 6.19
N VAL A 271 17.77 11.58 6.97
CA VAL A 271 17.18 10.79 8.07
C VAL A 271 17.44 11.59 9.34
N ALA A 272 16.85 12.77 9.39
CA ALA A 272 16.64 13.51 10.61
C ALA A 272 15.13 13.55 10.82
N PRO A 273 14.62 13.28 12.03
CA PRO A 273 13.22 13.51 12.29
C PRO A 273 12.94 14.99 11.98
N ASP A 274 11.87 15.24 11.21
CA ASP A 274 11.16 16.51 11.30
C ASP A 274 11.05 16.79 12.82
N PRO A 275 11.42 17.99 13.31
CA PRO A 275 11.32 18.28 14.73
C PRO A 275 9.90 17.91 15.15
N GLU A 276 9.78 17.06 16.18
CA GLU A 276 8.48 16.60 16.67
C GLU A 276 7.55 17.81 16.68
N PRO A 277 6.45 17.80 15.90
CA PRO A 277 5.53 18.91 15.92
C PRO A 277 5.15 19.12 17.38
N GLY A 278 5.20 20.39 17.82
CA GLY A 278 4.85 20.73 19.19
C GLY A 278 3.58 20.01 19.60
N ILE A 279 3.56 19.48 20.81
CA ILE A 279 2.48 18.63 21.34
C ILE A 279 1.15 19.38 21.52
N ASP A 280 1.11 20.64 21.10
CA ASP A 280 0.00 21.56 21.21
C ASP A 280 -0.79 21.64 19.90
N GLU A 281 -2.08 21.92 20.04
CA GLU A 281 -2.94 22.23 18.91
C GLU A 281 -2.45 23.50 18.21
N SER A 282 -2.38 23.46 16.87
CA SER A 282 -1.76 24.54 16.10
C SER A 282 -2.24 24.52 14.65
N PHE A 283 -1.96 25.62 13.94
CA PHE A 283 -2.16 25.71 12.50
C PHE A 283 -0.82 25.69 11.78
N ASP A 284 -0.61 24.66 10.97
CA ASP A 284 0.51 24.50 10.07
C ASP A 284 0.07 24.88 8.64
N PRO A 285 0.49 26.03 8.10
CA PRO A 285 0.11 26.46 6.75
C PRO A 285 0.70 25.57 5.64
N ALA A 286 1.72 24.76 5.93
CA ALA A 286 2.30 23.82 4.98
C ALA A 286 1.50 22.52 4.88
N LEU A 287 0.63 22.23 5.86
CA LEU A 287 -0.21 21.04 5.89
C LEU A 287 -1.46 21.22 5.01
N VAL A 288 -1.25 21.15 3.69
CA VAL A 288 -2.29 21.29 2.67
C VAL A 288 -2.59 19.95 1.99
N SER A 289 -3.84 19.80 1.53
CA SER A 289 -4.23 18.62 0.75
C SER A 289 -3.77 18.76 -0.69
N SER A 290 -2.90 17.84 -1.08
CA SER A 290 -2.33 17.67 -2.41
C SER A 290 -3.12 16.71 -3.31
N SER A 291 -4.00 15.89 -2.71
CA SER A 291 -4.93 14.99 -3.39
C SER A 291 -6.31 15.59 -3.63
N ARG A 292 -6.49 16.87 -3.29
CA ARG A 292 -7.78 17.55 -3.39
C ARG A 292 -8.38 17.38 -4.79
N LEU A 293 -9.53 16.73 -4.84
CA LEU A 293 -10.30 16.52 -6.06
C LEU A 293 -11.66 17.20 -5.91
N GLU A 294 -11.87 18.22 -6.73
CA GLU A 294 -13.13 18.97 -6.79
C GLU A 294 -13.93 18.46 -7.99
N TYR A 295 -15.12 17.91 -7.71
CA TYR A 295 -16.04 17.45 -8.75
C TYR A 295 -16.80 18.62 -9.34
N GLU A 296 -17.44 18.40 -10.50
CA GLU A 296 -18.25 19.42 -11.15
C GLU A 296 -19.33 19.96 -10.21
N SER A 297 -19.48 21.29 -10.22
CA SER A 297 -20.51 21.99 -9.47
C SER A 297 -21.78 22.08 -10.31
N HIS A 298 -22.88 21.57 -9.77
CA HIS A 298 -24.21 21.69 -10.34
C HIS A 298 -24.96 22.84 -9.66
N GLY A 299 -24.46 24.07 -9.79
CA GLY A 299 -25.11 25.27 -9.26
C GLY A 299 -24.95 25.49 -7.75
N VAL A 300 -24.04 24.75 -7.10
CA VAL A 300 -23.62 24.97 -5.70
C VAL A 300 -22.10 24.94 -5.61
N GLN A 301 -21.49 25.94 -5.00
CA GLN A 301 -20.04 25.98 -4.76
C GLN A 301 -19.73 25.81 -3.29
N ILE A 302 -18.86 24.86 -2.98
CA ILE A 302 -18.35 24.63 -1.62
C ILE A 302 -17.08 25.46 -1.46
N LEU A 303 -16.99 26.19 -0.36
CA LEU A 303 -15.85 27.01 0.03
C LEU A 303 -15.32 26.47 1.37
N PRO A 304 -14.32 25.57 1.36
CA PRO A 304 -13.73 25.04 2.59
C PRO A 304 -13.12 26.18 3.41
N GLN A 305 -13.37 26.21 4.73
CA GLN A 305 -12.85 27.26 5.61
C GLN A 305 -11.81 26.74 6.59
N GLY A 306 -11.97 25.53 7.13
CA GLY A 306 -10.96 24.94 8.01
C GLY A 306 -11.53 24.05 9.11
N ILE A 307 -10.65 23.64 10.01
CA ILE A 307 -11.03 23.14 11.34
C ILE A 307 -10.76 24.27 12.33
N THR A 308 -11.65 24.43 13.31
CA THR A 308 -11.48 25.40 14.40
C THR A 308 -11.66 24.74 15.76
N THR A 309 -11.02 25.30 16.78
CA THR A 309 -11.29 24.97 18.19
C THR A 309 -12.65 25.55 18.62
N ALA A 310 -13.14 25.17 19.80
CA ALA A 310 -14.34 25.78 20.38
C ALA A 310 -14.21 27.29 20.62
N ALA A 311 -12.98 27.81 20.76
CA ALA A 311 -12.70 29.24 20.87
C ALA A 311 -12.69 29.97 19.51
N GLY A 312 -12.82 29.24 18.40
CA GLY A 312 -12.83 29.78 17.03
C GLY A 312 -11.43 29.94 16.42
N GLU A 313 -10.39 29.41 17.05
CA GLU A 313 -9.03 29.44 16.51
C GLU A 313 -8.88 28.37 15.42
N GLN A 314 -8.33 28.75 14.27
CA GLN A 314 -8.09 27.82 13.17
C GLN A 314 -6.94 26.89 13.52
N VAL A 315 -7.12 25.59 13.29
CA VAL A 315 -6.14 24.53 13.59
C VAL A 315 -6.16 23.46 12.50
N ASN A 316 -5.06 22.75 12.34
CA ASN A 316 -4.99 21.51 11.55
C ASN A 316 -4.01 20.49 12.15
N ASN A 317 -3.32 20.82 13.25
CA ASN A 317 -2.80 19.86 14.21
C ASN A 317 -3.78 19.78 15.38
N LEU A 318 -4.48 18.65 15.48
CA LEU A 318 -5.52 18.40 16.47
C LEU A 318 -4.95 17.53 17.58
N ILE A 319 -5.37 17.77 18.81
CA ILE A 319 -5.07 16.89 19.95
C ILE A 319 -6.21 15.89 20.09
N ARG A 320 -5.84 14.62 20.17
CA ARG A 320 -6.77 13.53 20.45
C ARG A 320 -7.60 13.78 21.71
N GLY A 321 -8.87 13.41 21.67
CA GLY A 321 -9.83 13.53 22.77
C GLY A 321 -10.41 14.94 22.95
N ARG A 322 -10.00 15.91 22.14
CA ARG A 322 -10.59 17.27 22.13
C ARG A 322 -11.68 17.41 21.07
N ASP A 323 -12.51 18.42 21.24
CA ASP A 323 -13.61 18.76 20.35
C ASP A 323 -13.21 19.86 19.35
N TYR A 324 -13.61 19.66 18.10
CA TYR A 324 -13.30 20.56 16.99
C TYR A 324 -14.54 20.79 16.12
N ILE A 325 -14.48 21.85 15.31
CA ILE A 325 -15.52 22.23 14.36
C ILE A 325 -14.91 22.24 12.96
N PHE A 326 -15.34 21.33 12.09
CA PHE A 326 -15.06 21.41 10.66
C PHE A 326 -16.08 22.34 10.00
N ARG A 327 -15.59 23.39 9.33
CA ARG A 327 -16.41 24.45 8.75
C ARG A 327 -16.18 24.60 7.25
N TYR A 328 -17.28 24.71 6.52
CA TYR A 328 -17.28 25.15 5.11
C TYR A 328 -18.54 25.96 4.81
N ALA A 329 -18.48 26.79 3.76
CA ALA A 329 -19.65 27.49 3.24
C ALA A 329 -20.13 26.85 1.93
N ALA A 330 -21.43 26.85 1.70
CA ALA A 330 -22.06 26.43 0.45
C ALA A 330 -22.80 27.62 -0.16
N ARG A 331 -22.32 28.11 -1.31
CA ARG A 331 -22.97 29.17 -2.09
C ARG A 331 -23.85 28.55 -3.16
N PHE A 332 -25.10 28.97 -3.22
CA PHE A 332 -26.10 28.47 -4.15
C PHE A 332 -26.25 29.44 -5.31
N ASP A 333 -25.83 29.04 -6.51
CA ASP A 333 -26.04 29.81 -7.73
C ASP A 333 -27.37 29.42 -8.41
N SER A 334 -28.01 28.33 -7.96
CA SER A 334 -29.35 27.87 -8.36
C SER A 334 -30.15 27.37 -7.15
N SER A 335 -31.48 27.38 -7.26
CA SER A 335 -32.36 26.91 -6.18
C SER A 335 -32.47 25.39 -6.15
N PHE A 336 -32.41 24.77 -4.98
CA PHE A 336 -32.50 23.31 -4.80
C PHE A 336 -33.41 22.91 -3.64
N GLU A 337 -34.08 21.77 -3.78
CA GLU A 337 -34.90 21.16 -2.75
C GLU A 337 -34.18 19.99 -2.07
N ASN A 338 -34.51 19.72 -0.81
CA ASN A 338 -33.98 18.61 -0.01
C ASN A 338 -32.45 18.61 0.08
N VAL A 339 -31.88 19.79 0.25
CA VAL A 339 -30.42 19.96 0.27
C VAL A 339 -29.87 19.35 1.55
N THR A 340 -28.91 18.44 1.45
CA THR A 340 -28.20 17.90 2.61
C THR A 340 -26.71 18.18 2.50
N PHE A 341 -26.10 18.41 3.65
CA PHE A 341 -24.68 18.66 3.79
C PHE A 341 -24.02 17.39 4.32
N GLY A 342 -22.75 17.19 3.99
CA GLY A 342 -22.02 16.00 4.43
C GLY A 342 -20.54 16.26 4.62
N MET A 343 -19.98 15.56 5.60
CA MET A 343 -18.55 15.49 5.84
C MET A 343 -18.11 14.02 5.98
N MET A 344 -16.85 13.74 5.64
CA MET A 344 -16.25 12.41 5.85
C MET A 344 -14.78 12.57 6.18
N ILE A 345 -14.33 11.90 7.24
CA ILE A 345 -12.91 11.74 7.57
C ILE A 345 -12.39 10.48 6.90
N LYS A 346 -11.25 10.61 6.23
CA LYS A 346 -10.53 9.51 5.62
C LYS A 346 -9.10 9.47 6.13
N THR A 347 -8.53 8.28 6.14
CA THR A 347 -7.08 8.14 6.25
C THR A 347 -6.41 8.58 4.94
N ILE A 348 -5.12 8.84 5.03
CA ILE A 348 -4.23 9.03 3.87
C ILE A 348 -4.22 7.85 2.87
N SER A 349 -4.59 6.63 3.28
CA SER A 349 -4.73 5.48 2.38
C SER A 349 -6.12 5.36 1.76
N GLY A 350 -7.03 6.31 2.03
CA GLY A 350 -8.38 6.36 1.45
C GLY A 350 -9.44 5.57 2.21
N VAL A 351 -9.07 4.90 3.32
CA VAL A 351 -10.04 4.21 4.20
C VAL A 351 -10.96 5.24 4.83
N GLU A 352 -12.27 5.03 4.70
CA GLU A 352 -13.29 5.88 5.31
C GLU A 352 -13.37 5.57 6.81
N VAL A 353 -13.06 6.58 7.64
CA VAL A 353 -13.03 6.42 9.10
C VAL A 353 -14.41 6.69 9.69
N GLY A 354 -15.05 7.77 9.27
CA GLY A 354 -16.35 8.19 9.78
C GLY A 354 -16.70 9.61 9.37
N GLY A 355 -17.98 9.95 9.43
CA GLY A 355 -18.47 11.24 8.96
C GLY A 355 -19.90 11.50 9.42
N GLY A 356 -20.47 12.59 8.94
CA GLY A 356 -21.80 13.03 9.31
C GLY A 356 -22.52 13.67 8.12
N THR A 357 -23.84 13.61 8.15
CA THR A 357 -24.70 14.39 7.26
C THR A 357 -25.62 15.28 8.09
N SER A 358 -26.06 16.42 7.54
CA SER A 358 -26.98 17.33 8.24
C SER A 358 -28.36 16.72 8.52
N GLY A 359 -28.62 15.48 8.07
CA GLY A 359 -29.77 14.69 8.49
C GLY A 359 -31.11 15.20 7.95
N LEU A 360 -32.21 14.66 8.51
CA LEU A 360 -33.58 14.90 8.05
C LEU A 360 -34.07 16.34 8.27
N GLU A 361 -33.37 17.16 9.06
CA GLU A 361 -33.76 18.55 9.35
C GLU A 361 -33.83 19.42 8.09
N PHE A 362 -33.09 19.07 7.05
CA PHE A 362 -33.13 19.74 5.74
C PHE A 362 -33.97 18.99 4.69
N THR A 363 -34.68 17.94 5.10
CA THR A 363 -35.64 17.27 4.23
C THR A 363 -36.89 18.14 4.13
N GLY A 364 -37.24 18.57 2.92
CA GLY A 364 -38.33 19.49 2.63
C GLY A 364 -37.92 20.97 2.55
N THR A 365 -36.67 21.31 2.87
CA THR A 365 -36.18 22.69 2.74
C THR A 365 -35.80 23.01 1.30
N ILE A 366 -36.18 24.21 0.85
CA ILE A 366 -35.72 24.80 -0.41
C ILE A 366 -34.67 25.84 -0.06
N VAL A 367 -33.51 25.77 -0.72
CA VAL A 367 -32.47 26.78 -0.63
C VAL A 367 -32.50 27.58 -1.93
N ASP A 368 -32.81 28.87 -1.84
CA ASP A 368 -32.89 29.72 -3.03
C ASP A 368 -31.51 30.14 -3.56
N ALA A 369 -31.45 30.34 -4.88
CA ALA A 369 -30.29 30.93 -5.55
C ALA A 369 -29.91 32.29 -4.93
N GLY A 370 -28.60 32.54 -4.83
CA GLY A 370 -28.02 33.73 -4.20
C GLY A 370 -27.71 33.56 -2.71
N ASN A 371 -28.24 32.53 -2.04
CA ASN A 371 -27.93 32.28 -0.63
C ASN A 371 -26.56 31.62 -0.44
N THR A 372 -25.93 31.94 0.69
CA THR A 372 -24.72 31.24 1.17
C THR A 372 -24.98 30.74 2.57
N LEU A 373 -24.82 29.43 2.77
CA LEU A 373 -25.03 28.78 4.05
C LEU A 373 -23.69 28.36 4.65
N GLN A 374 -23.50 28.61 5.94
CA GLN A 374 -22.37 28.09 6.70
C GLN A 374 -22.76 26.72 7.27
N VAL A 375 -21.86 25.75 7.15
CA VAL A 375 -22.03 24.40 7.65
C VAL A 375 -20.94 24.10 8.66
N ASP A 376 -21.36 23.79 9.88
CA ASP A 376 -20.49 23.51 11.02
C ASP A 376 -20.72 22.07 11.50
N TYR A 377 -19.71 21.21 11.33
CA TYR A 377 -19.70 19.86 11.88
C TYR A 377 -18.85 19.81 13.15
N HIS A 378 -19.52 19.63 14.28
CA HIS A 378 -18.87 19.41 15.57
C HIS A 378 -18.49 17.93 15.71
N PHE A 379 -17.24 17.66 16.08
CA PHE A 379 -16.78 16.29 16.32
C PHE A 379 -15.71 16.23 17.42
N SER A 380 -15.72 15.13 18.17
CA SER A 380 -14.66 14.77 19.10
C SER A 380 -13.56 14.01 18.34
N CYS A 381 -12.31 14.46 18.44
CA CYS A 381 -11.17 13.86 17.76
C CYS A 381 -10.71 12.58 18.48
N ASN A 382 -11.46 11.50 18.34
CA ASN A 382 -11.11 10.19 18.90
C ASN A 382 -10.39 9.32 17.87
N LEU A 383 -9.33 9.87 17.28
CA LEU A 383 -8.51 9.19 16.29
C LEU A 383 -7.12 8.93 16.87
N THR A 384 -6.48 7.85 16.44
CA THR A 384 -5.06 7.62 16.77
C THR A 384 -4.15 8.65 16.08
N PRO A 385 -2.91 8.84 16.55
CA PRO A 385 -1.96 9.74 15.91
C PRO A 385 -1.73 9.43 14.43
N GLY A 386 -1.73 10.47 13.60
CA GLY A 386 -1.53 10.31 12.16
C GLY A 386 -2.08 11.45 11.32
N LEU A 387 -2.00 11.30 10.00
CA LEU A 387 -2.55 12.23 9.02
C LEU A 387 -3.90 11.73 8.47
N TYR A 388 -4.80 12.67 8.26
CA TYR A 388 -6.17 12.43 7.85
C TYR A 388 -6.65 13.51 6.88
N PHE A 389 -7.66 13.16 6.07
CA PHE A 389 -8.32 14.05 5.14
C PHE A 389 -9.78 14.24 5.51
N LEU A 390 -10.30 15.43 5.21
CA LEU A 390 -11.71 15.78 5.33
C LEU A 390 -12.32 16.02 3.96
N ASN A 391 -13.44 15.38 3.70
CA ASN A 391 -14.27 15.63 2.53
C ASN A 391 -15.43 16.55 2.90
N ALA A 392 -15.87 17.33 1.93
CA ALA A 392 -17.09 18.13 2.02
C ALA A 392 -18.02 17.79 0.85
N GLY A 393 -19.31 17.66 1.15
CA GLY A 393 -20.33 17.37 0.15
C GLY A 393 -21.60 18.18 0.38
N VAL A 394 -22.23 18.55 -0.73
CA VAL A 394 -23.61 19.04 -0.77
C VAL A 394 -24.37 18.12 -1.71
N GLN A 395 -25.46 17.56 -1.23
CA GLN A 395 -26.39 16.76 -2.01
C GLN A 395 -27.75 17.47 -2.07
N GLY A 396 -28.54 17.14 -3.08
CA GLY A 396 -29.89 17.66 -3.22
C GLY A 396 -30.58 17.02 -4.42
N ARG A 397 -31.77 17.51 -4.73
CA ARG A 397 -32.56 16.98 -5.84
C ARG A 397 -32.27 17.72 -7.14
N LEU A 398 -31.72 17.01 -8.12
CA LEU A 398 -31.49 17.48 -9.49
C LEU A 398 -32.24 16.57 -10.46
N ASP A 399 -33.06 17.14 -11.34
CA ASP A 399 -33.88 16.40 -12.31
C ASP A 399 -34.70 15.25 -11.71
N GLY A 400 -35.18 15.44 -10.48
CA GLY A 400 -35.99 14.45 -9.76
C GLY A 400 -35.19 13.38 -9.01
N VAL A 401 -33.86 13.31 -9.17
CA VAL A 401 -32.96 12.34 -8.52
C VAL A 401 -32.14 13.01 -7.42
N HIS A 402 -31.92 12.32 -6.30
CA HIS A 402 -31.04 12.81 -5.23
C HIS A 402 -29.58 12.50 -5.59
N THR A 403 -28.75 13.52 -5.75
CA THR A 403 -27.35 13.40 -6.19
C THR A 403 -26.46 14.45 -5.49
N PHE A 404 -25.15 14.35 -5.69
CA PHE A 404 -24.23 15.41 -5.28
C PHE A 404 -24.42 16.64 -6.18
N LEU A 405 -24.70 17.78 -5.57
CA LEU A 405 -24.69 19.09 -6.23
C LEU A 405 -23.27 19.65 -6.30
N HIS A 406 -22.45 19.35 -5.30
CA HIS A 406 -21.01 19.60 -5.33
C HIS A 406 -20.31 18.70 -4.30
N ARG A 407 -19.09 18.29 -4.63
CA ARG A 407 -18.30 17.40 -3.78
C ARG A 407 -16.83 17.73 -3.90
N ILE A 408 -16.17 17.89 -2.76
CA ILE A 408 -14.72 18.05 -2.67
C ILE A 408 -14.18 16.88 -1.86
N VAL A 409 -13.39 16.03 -2.51
CA VAL A 409 -12.62 14.97 -1.87
C VAL A 409 -11.28 15.54 -1.45
N ASP A 410 -10.83 15.16 -0.26
CA ASP A 410 -9.66 15.65 0.43
C ASP A 410 -9.61 17.18 0.45
N ALA A 411 -10.73 17.80 0.82
CA ALA A 411 -10.90 19.24 0.90
C ALA A 411 -9.90 19.89 1.88
N LEU A 412 -9.53 19.17 2.94
CA LEU A 412 -8.57 19.61 3.95
C LEU A 412 -7.74 18.43 4.48
N CYS A 413 -6.48 18.69 4.81
CA CYS A 413 -5.56 17.76 5.48
C CYS A 413 -5.39 18.20 6.95
N PHE A 414 -5.40 17.25 7.87
CA PHE A 414 -5.12 17.51 9.28
C PHE A 414 -4.32 16.37 9.92
N ARG A 415 -3.58 16.69 10.97
CA ARG A 415 -2.78 15.77 11.76
C ARG A 415 -3.40 15.61 13.13
N VAL A 416 -3.40 14.39 13.65
CA VAL A 416 -3.80 14.07 15.02
C VAL A 416 -2.53 13.82 15.83
N LEU A 417 -2.41 14.53 16.94
CA LEU A 417 -1.35 14.47 17.92
C LEU A 417 -1.85 13.77 19.19
N GLU A 418 -0.92 13.13 19.89
CA GLU A 418 -1.20 12.47 21.17
C GLU A 418 -0.13 12.86 22.19
N PRO A 419 -0.48 13.70 23.19
CA PRO A 419 0.47 14.13 24.21
C PRO A 419 0.75 13.06 25.27
N GLU A 420 -0.15 12.09 25.46
CA GLU A 420 -0.01 11.01 26.43
C GLU A 420 -0.44 9.67 25.83
N PHE A 421 0.30 8.59 26.11
CA PHE A 421 0.01 7.26 25.59
C PHE A 421 -1.41 6.82 25.92
N SER A 422 -2.13 6.34 24.91
CA SER A 422 -3.40 5.66 25.11
C SER A 422 -3.37 4.22 24.59
N GLY A 423 -4.06 3.33 25.30
CA GLY A 423 -4.23 1.93 24.94
C GLY A 423 -5.16 1.67 23.75
N ALA A 424 -5.34 2.62 22.82
CA ALA A 424 -6.13 2.39 21.62
C ALA A 424 -5.41 1.45 20.64
N THR A 425 -6.17 0.52 20.06
CA THR A 425 -5.65 -0.56 19.23
C THR A 425 -6.03 -0.42 17.74
N GLY A 426 -6.71 0.66 17.35
CA GLY A 426 -7.19 0.88 15.98
C GLY A 426 -7.34 2.35 15.62
N ILE A 427 -7.67 2.65 14.35
CA ILE A 427 -7.68 4.02 13.78
C ILE A 427 -8.61 4.98 14.55
N ALA A 428 -9.73 4.46 15.03
CA ALA A 428 -10.67 5.18 15.87
C ALA A 428 -10.64 4.61 17.29
N ASP A 429 -10.67 5.50 18.27
CA ASP A 429 -10.80 5.17 19.67
C ASP A 429 -12.26 5.28 20.12
N PHE A 430 -12.76 4.21 20.71
CA PHE A 430 -14.11 4.16 21.28
C PHE A 430 -14.15 4.56 22.77
N GLY A 431 -13.04 5.03 23.34
CA GLY A 431 -12.94 5.41 24.75
C GLY A 431 -12.94 4.19 25.68
N CYS A 432 -12.38 3.07 25.23
CA CYS A 432 -12.38 1.82 25.98
C CYS A 432 -11.55 1.93 27.26
N THR A 433 -12.12 1.54 28.40
CA THR A 433 -11.40 1.45 29.68
C THR A 433 -11.48 0.02 30.22
N ALA A 434 -10.35 -0.49 30.74
CA ALA A 434 -10.27 -1.81 31.35
C ALA A 434 -10.24 -1.69 32.88
N SER A 435 -11.02 -2.52 33.56
CA SER A 435 -10.90 -2.74 35.01
C SER A 435 -10.32 -4.12 35.25
N ILE A 436 -9.19 -4.20 35.96
CA ILE A 436 -8.48 -5.44 36.23
C ILE A 436 -8.58 -5.72 37.73
N THR A 437 -9.27 -6.80 38.10
CA THR A 437 -9.37 -7.25 39.49
C THR A 437 -8.69 -8.62 39.61
N PRO A 438 -7.77 -8.82 40.57
CA PRO A 438 -7.17 -10.13 40.82
C PRO A 438 -8.26 -11.14 41.18
N LEU A 439 -8.27 -12.28 40.50
CA LEU A 439 -9.14 -13.41 40.85
C LEU A 439 -8.42 -14.28 41.88
N GLU A 440 -8.91 -14.29 43.13
CA GLU A 440 -8.51 -15.29 44.12
C GLU A 440 -9.17 -16.63 43.74
N GLN A 441 -8.38 -17.51 43.10
CA GLN A 441 -8.75 -18.83 42.57
C GLN A 441 -9.74 -18.82 41.38
N VAL A 442 -9.21 -19.16 40.20
CA VAL A 442 -10.02 -19.54 39.04
C VAL A 442 -10.49 -20.98 39.27
N ASP A 443 -11.79 -21.16 39.53
CA ASP A 443 -12.41 -22.48 39.65
C ASP A 443 -12.09 -23.34 38.42
N ALA A 444 -11.48 -24.52 38.63
CA ALA A 444 -10.99 -25.44 37.60
C ALA A 444 -12.09 -26.13 36.76
N ARG A 445 -13.27 -25.50 36.60
CA ARG A 445 -14.41 -26.05 35.86
C ARG A 445 -14.47 -25.65 34.39
N VAL A 446 -13.49 -24.90 33.87
CA VAL A 446 -13.44 -24.49 32.45
C VAL A 446 -12.66 -25.48 31.57
N GLU A 447 -11.93 -26.45 32.14
CA GLU A 447 -11.23 -27.50 31.36
C GLU A 447 -12.14 -28.64 30.84
N GLY A 448 -13.45 -28.54 31.03
CA GLY A 448 -14.40 -29.62 30.71
C GLY A 448 -15.29 -29.35 29.51
N ARG A 449 -14.74 -29.28 28.29
CA ARG A 449 -15.46 -29.63 27.03
C ARG A 449 -14.43 -29.90 25.93
N ALA A 450 -14.11 -31.19 25.81
CA ALA A 450 -13.48 -31.80 24.64
C ALA A 450 -14.35 -31.67 23.39
#